data_AF-A0A2H1V5Y8-F1
#
_entry.id   AF-A0A2H1V5Y8-F1
#
_cell.length_a   1.000
_cell.length_b   1.000
_cell.length_c   1.000
_cell.angle_alpha   90.00
_cell.angle_beta   90.00
_cell.angle_gamma   90.00
#
_symmetry.space_group_name_H-M   'P 1'
#
loop_
_entity.id
_entity.type
_entity.pdbx_description
1 polymer ?
#
loop_
_entity_poly.entity_id
_entity_poly.type
_entity_poly.pdbx_seq_one_letter_code
_entity_poly.pdbx_strand_id
1 'polypeptide(L)'
;LKELLSTSLRSLHIQKNAYDSVYFHPDSLESAAVATGCVLQMVDSVLTFECGSGVCVVRPPGHHADEEIPSGFCLLNNAAAAAKYAIDNHGLNRVLILDWDVHHGNGTQRITYHDNRILYMSIHRYDNGLFFPHSKDANHTAVGAGKGEGYNVNVPWNARGMGDVEYMTAFTQVILPIAYAYNPQLVIVSAGFDACVGDPLGGCKVTPECYGRMTQLLRGLAGGRVVLCLEGGYNITSISYCMAMCTKALLGDPIYYHYDPKTPCSWSAIDSIRDVIDTHKKYWKCLKFHVALPADNVLEPPLPSRGLVMDQDLEISACNEDMHNLSAKSSASNLETSLEASMGNLNIGKKCSDGIHCGTDDEDEQPKPSRSTDNPDAGTSTDKKLTEGVPTSPGKRPLEEPTKPEKKPTLVDYLAENMQSILEGEMFAVVPLSWCPHLDSLYTLPEEVKFEQGVKCVDCDHTEENWVCLHCYITACARSVNGHMQAHFTATGHALVLSLVDLSVWCNVCDAYVDNSLLYDAKNNAHRCKFGEDMPWCYKTDIHMQ
;
A
#
# COMPACT_ATOMS: atom_id res chain seq x y z
N LEU A 1 18.67 -8.04 15.18
CA LEU A 1 18.49 -6.67 14.66
C LEU A 1 19.41 -5.62 15.33
N LYS A 2 19.45 -5.47 16.66
CA LYS A 2 20.28 -4.44 17.32
C LYS A 2 21.78 -4.49 16.97
N GLU A 3 22.30 -5.69 16.73
CA GLU A 3 23.70 -5.89 16.35
C GLU A 3 24.04 -5.35 14.94
N LEU A 4 23.04 -5.09 14.08
CA LEU A 4 23.26 -4.59 12.71
C LEU A 4 24.02 -3.26 12.71
N LEU A 5 23.72 -2.37 13.67
CA LEU A 5 24.33 -1.04 13.81
C LEU A 5 25.86 -1.08 13.98
N SER A 6 26.36 -2.11 14.67
CA SER A 6 27.78 -2.28 14.96
C SER A 6 28.47 -3.30 14.03
N THR A 7 27.73 -3.91 13.10
CA THR A 7 28.24 -4.99 12.26
C THR A 7 28.79 -4.45 10.95
N SER A 8 30.01 -4.86 10.58
CA SER A 8 30.63 -4.44 9.33
C SER A 8 29.82 -4.89 8.10
N LEU A 9 29.85 -4.11 7.01
CA LEU A 9 29.17 -4.46 5.76
C LEU A 9 29.53 -5.86 5.23
N ARG A 10 30.80 -6.27 5.39
CA ARG A 10 31.26 -7.61 5.00
C ARG A 10 30.56 -8.70 5.81
N SER A 11 30.43 -8.49 7.12
CA SER A 11 29.74 -9.43 8.01
C SER A 11 28.24 -9.47 7.72
N LEU A 12 27.61 -8.32 7.47
CA LEU A 12 26.20 -8.23 7.07
C LEU A 12 25.93 -8.99 5.76
N HIS A 13 26.84 -8.86 4.79
CA HIS A 13 26.74 -9.59 3.52
C HIS A 13 26.81 -11.12 3.69
N ILE A 14 27.50 -11.60 4.72
CA ILE A 14 27.55 -13.04 5.05
C ILE A 14 26.27 -13.44 5.81
N GLN A 15 25.85 -12.64 6.80
CA GLN A 15 24.66 -12.91 7.62
C GLN A 15 23.38 -13.01 6.78
N LYS A 16 23.26 -12.24 5.70
CA LYS A 16 22.09 -12.29 4.82
C LYS A 16 21.79 -13.71 4.30
N ASN A 17 22.81 -14.54 4.12
CA ASN A 17 22.66 -15.90 3.58
C ASN A 17 22.00 -16.87 4.56
N ALA A 18 21.82 -16.47 5.82
CA ALA A 18 21.05 -17.23 6.81
C ALA A 18 19.52 -17.03 6.67
N TYR A 19 19.09 -16.10 5.82
CA TYR A 19 17.69 -15.71 5.67
C TYR A 19 17.27 -15.77 4.20
N ASP A 20 15.99 -16.02 3.97
CA ASP A 20 15.44 -16.09 2.63
C ASP A 20 15.17 -14.69 2.08
N SER A 21 15.89 -14.32 1.03
CA SER A 21 15.65 -13.11 0.23
C SER A 21 15.67 -11.81 1.04
N VAL A 22 16.70 -11.64 1.89
CA VAL A 22 16.94 -10.42 2.68
C VAL A 22 18.33 -9.85 2.38
N TYR A 23 18.49 -8.54 2.53
CA TYR A 23 19.79 -7.87 2.61
C TYR A 23 19.78 -6.93 3.81
N PHE A 24 20.98 -6.64 4.35
CA PHE A 24 21.15 -5.79 5.52
C PHE A 24 22.08 -4.62 5.23
N HIS A 25 21.78 -3.49 5.85
CA HIS A 25 22.62 -2.31 5.98
C HIS A 25 22.69 -1.94 7.49
N PRO A 26 23.74 -1.24 7.97
CA PRO A 26 23.77 -0.76 9.36
C PRO A 26 22.50 0.01 9.74
N ASP A 27 21.97 0.82 8.83
CA ASP A 27 20.75 1.64 9.04
C ASP A 27 19.44 0.86 8.85
N SER A 28 19.50 -0.43 8.51
CA SER A 28 18.29 -1.23 8.24
C SER A 28 17.36 -1.33 9.44
N LEU A 29 17.92 -1.40 10.66
CA LEU A 29 17.10 -1.42 11.87
C LEU A 29 16.38 -0.08 12.09
N GLU A 30 17.11 1.03 11.94
CA GLU A 30 16.52 2.36 12.08
C GLU A 30 15.43 2.58 11.04
N SER A 31 15.71 2.24 9.78
CA SER A 31 14.72 2.33 8.69
C SER A 31 13.47 1.48 8.97
N ALA A 32 13.63 0.25 9.46
CA ALA A 32 12.50 -0.61 9.82
C ALA A 32 11.71 -0.05 11.01
N ALA A 33 12.40 0.50 12.02
CA ALA A 33 11.76 1.11 13.17
C ALA A 33 10.96 2.36 12.77
N VAL A 34 11.51 3.21 11.90
CA VAL A 34 10.81 4.38 11.33
C VAL A 34 9.60 3.93 10.50
N ALA A 35 9.76 2.92 9.63
CA ALA A 35 8.67 2.37 8.84
C ALA A 35 7.49 1.89 9.71
N THR A 36 7.78 1.08 10.74
CA THR A 36 6.76 0.63 11.69
C THR A 36 6.16 1.82 12.45
N GLY A 37 7.00 2.72 12.95
CA GLY A 37 6.59 3.91 13.71
C GLY A 37 5.64 4.83 12.94
N CYS A 38 5.89 5.06 11.65
CA CYS A 38 5.00 5.84 10.77
C CYS A 38 3.59 5.22 10.70
N VAL A 39 3.49 3.88 10.62
CA VAL A 39 2.19 3.21 10.57
C VAL A 39 1.48 3.28 11.93
N LEU A 40 2.21 3.15 13.04
CA LEU A 40 1.64 3.35 14.39
C LEU A 40 1.10 4.77 14.57
N GLN A 41 1.86 5.78 14.13
CA GLN A 41 1.44 7.17 14.19
C GLN A 41 0.19 7.43 13.32
N MET A 42 0.11 6.81 12.14
CA MET A 42 -1.10 6.90 11.31
C MET A 42 -2.31 6.26 11.99
N VAL A 43 -2.12 5.12 12.68
CA VAL A 43 -3.17 4.51 13.50
C VAL A 43 -3.62 5.45 14.62
N ASP A 44 -2.69 6.10 15.32
CA ASP A 44 -3.02 7.12 16.32
C ASP A 44 -3.87 8.23 15.70
N SER A 45 -3.39 8.90 14.65
CA SER A 45 -4.11 10.01 14.01
C SER A 45 -5.50 9.63 13.48
N VAL A 46 -5.67 8.42 12.95
CA VAL A 46 -6.98 7.93 12.48
C VAL A 46 -7.92 7.62 13.65
N LEU A 47 -7.43 7.03 14.74
CA LEU A 47 -8.27 6.63 15.89
C LEU A 47 -8.55 7.79 16.86
N THR A 48 -7.71 8.83 16.88
CA THR A 48 -7.93 10.07 17.63
C THR A 48 -8.70 11.14 16.83
N PHE A 49 -9.12 10.81 15.60
CA PHE A 49 -9.89 11.68 14.70
C PHE A 49 -9.13 12.93 14.20
N GLU A 50 -7.79 12.90 14.19
CA GLU A 50 -6.97 13.93 13.52
C GLU A 50 -7.11 13.84 12.00
N CYS A 51 -7.25 12.62 11.46
CA CYS A 51 -7.58 12.36 10.06
C CYS A 51 -8.60 11.21 9.94
N GLY A 52 -9.26 11.10 8.78
CA GLY A 52 -10.24 10.03 8.53
C GLY A 52 -9.63 8.72 8.04
N SER A 53 -8.49 8.80 7.37
CA SER A 53 -7.76 7.73 6.70
C SER A 53 -6.36 8.24 6.35
N GLY A 54 -5.43 7.35 5.99
CA GLY A 54 -4.14 7.81 5.50
C GLY A 54 -3.29 6.75 4.81
N VAL A 55 -2.17 7.22 4.30
CA VAL A 55 -1.21 6.44 3.53
C VAL A 55 0.17 6.59 4.15
N CYS A 56 0.88 5.47 4.30
CA CYS A 56 2.23 5.38 4.80
C CYS A 56 3.15 4.90 3.67
N VAL A 57 3.89 5.83 3.07
CA VAL A 57 4.91 5.54 2.06
C VAL A 57 6.21 5.17 2.80
N VAL A 58 6.34 3.90 3.16
CA VAL A 58 7.41 3.40 4.05
C VAL A 58 8.28 2.36 3.36
N ARG A 59 9.52 2.22 3.82
CA ARG A 59 10.43 1.12 3.49
C ARG A 59 11.42 0.90 4.65
N PRO A 60 11.84 -0.34 4.94
CA PRO A 60 11.53 -1.61 4.26
C PRO A 60 10.08 -2.09 4.46
N PRO A 61 9.58 -3.02 3.61
CA PRO A 61 8.28 -3.67 3.79
C PRO A 61 8.27 -4.55 5.05
N GLY A 62 7.12 -5.15 5.36
CA GLY A 62 6.90 -5.89 6.61
C GLY A 62 6.17 -7.23 6.52
N HIS A 63 5.30 -7.47 5.54
CA HIS A 63 4.36 -8.59 5.62
C HIS A 63 4.97 -10.02 5.63
N HIS A 64 6.22 -10.20 5.17
CA HIS A 64 6.95 -11.47 5.24
C HIS A 64 7.70 -11.68 6.57
N ALA A 65 7.92 -10.62 7.36
CA ALA A 65 8.62 -10.72 8.64
C ALA A 65 7.73 -11.45 9.66
N ASP A 66 8.25 -12.55 10.20
CA ASP A 66 7.62 -13.32 11.27
C ASP A 66 8.13 -12.85 12.65
N GLU A 67 7.65 -13.44 13.74
CA GLU A 67 8.02 -13.05 15.12
C GLU A 67 9.54 -13.10 15.37
N GLU A 68 10.24 -14.04 14.74
CA GLU A 68 11.68 -14.27 14.97
C GLU A 68 12.55 -14.11 13.71
N ILE A 69 11.96 -14.15 12.51
CA ILE A 69 12.70 -14.37 11.25
C ILE A 69 12.38 -13.26 10.23
N PRO A 70 13.37 -12.46 9.78
CA PRO A 70 13.22 -11.60 8.62
C PRO A 70 13.21 -12.44 7.33
N SER A 71 12.43 -12.03 6.35
CA SER A 71 12.30 -12.72 5.06
C SER A 71 11.75 -11.77 4.00
N GLY A 72 12.02 -12.01 2.71
CA GLY A 72 11.38 -11.29 1.60
C GLY A 72 11.50 -9.77 1.73
N PHE A 73 12.72 -9.27 1.96
CA PHE A 73 13.04 -7.86 2.23
C PHE A 73 12.46 -7.26 3.52
N CYS A 74 11.65 -8.02 4.27
CA CYS A 74 10.95 -7.55 5.46
C CYS A 74 11.75 -7.83 6.74
N LEU A 75 11.83 -6.82 7.62
CA LEU A 75 12.56 -6.90 8.89
C LEU A 75 11.66 -6.85 10.13
N LEU A 76 10.64 -6.00 10.09
CA LEU A 76 9.61 -5.86 11.11
C LEU A 76 8.25 -5.87 10.41
N ASN A 77 7.27 -6.54 11.00
CA ASN A 77 5.95 -6.62 10.39
C ASN A 77 5.11 -5.37 10.71
N ASN A 78 5.17 -4.38 9.82
CA ASN A 78 4.53 -3.08 9.99
C ASN A 78 3.01 -3.20 10.23
N ALA A 79 2.31 -3.94 9.37
CA ALA A 79 0.85 -4.08 9.44
C ALA A 79 0.39 -4.86 10.68
N ALA A 80 1.05 -5.98 11.01
CA ALA A 80 0.72 -6.76 12.20
C ALA A 80 1.03 -6.01 13.50
N ALA A 81 2.15 -5.25 13.54
CA ALA A 81 2.47 -4.38 14.67
C ALA A 81 1.39 -3.30 14.86
N ALA A 82 0.96 -2.65 13.78
CA ALA A 82 -0.10 -1.65 13.81
C ALA A 82 -1.46 -2.22 14.26
N ALA A 83 -1.81 -3.43 13.84
CA ALA A 83 -3.03 -4.09 14.28
C ALA A 83 -2.99 -4.44 15.79
N LYS A 84 -1.89 -5.00 16.28
CA LYS A 84 -1.71 -5.29 17.71
C LYS A 84 -1.70 -4.00 18.53
N TYR A 85 -1.02 -2.96 18.06
CA TYR A 85 -1.02 -1.64 18.70
C TYR A 85 -2.44 -1.04 18.80
N ALA A 86 -3.23 -1.10 17.73
CA ALA A 86 -4.62 -0.62 17.76
C ALA A 86 -5.48 -1.38 18.79
N ILE A 87 -5.23 -2.67 18.98
CA ILE A 87 -5.94 -3.48 19.97
C ILE A 87 -5.48 -3.13 21.40
N ASP A 88 -4.17 -3.12 21.64
CA ASP A 88 -3.60 -3.02 22.98
C ASP A 88 -3.62 -1.58 23.51
N ASN A 89 -3.43 -0.57 22.65
CA ASN A 89 -3.33 0.84 23.02
C ASN A 89 -4.63 1.61 22.82
N HIS A 90 -5.47 1.22 21.85
CA HIS A 90 -6.75 1.87 21.56
C HIS A 90 -7.99 1.02 21.89
N GLY A 91 -7.80 -0.20 22.39
CA GLY A 91 -8.89 -1.05 22.87
C GLY A 91 -9.81 -1.58 21.76
N LEU A 92 -9.33 -1.63 20.51
CA LEU A 92 -10.10 -2.21 19.42
C LEU A 92 -10.28 -3.72 19.62
N ASN A 93 -11.42 -4.22 19.19
CA ASN A 93 -11.75 -5.66 19.25
C ASN A 93 -11.78 -6.30 17.86
N ARG A 94 -11.78 -5.50 16.79
CA ARG A 94 -11.87 -5.98 15.40
C ARG A 94 -11.05 -5.11 14.48
N VAL A 95 -9.92 -5.61 14.01
CA VAL A 95 -9.04 -4.97 13.02
C VAL A 95 -8.99 -5.87 11.79
N LEU A 96 -9.22 -5.30 10.60
CA LEU A 96 -9.00 -6.01 9.34
C LEU A 96 -7.61 -5.67 8.83
N ILE A 97 -6.78 -6.67 8.57
CA ILE A 97 -5.60 -6.55 7.70
C ILE A 97 -5.96 -7.16 6.35
N LEU A 98 -5.99 -6.35 5.31
CA LEU A 98 -6.15 -6.80 3.93
C LEU A 98 -4.81 -6.67 3.20
N ASP A 99 -4.27 -7.78 2.73
CA ASP A 99 -3.04 -7.85 1.96
C ASP A 99 -3.36 -8.08 0.49
N TRP A 100 -3.01 -7.13 -0.37
CA TRP A 100 -3.15 -7.26 -1.82
C TRP A 100 -1.82 -7.26 -2.55
N ASP A 101 -0.71 -7.33 -1.80
CA ASP A 101 0.61 -7.61 -2.38
C ASP A 101 0.53 -8.94 -3.15
N VAL A 102 1.25 -9.05 -4.27
CA VAL A 102 1.19 -10.26 -5.09
C VAL A 102 1.75 -11.48 -4.34
N HIS A 103 2.55 -11.27 -3.30
CA HIS A 103 3.09 -12.32 -2.45
C HIS A 103 2.23 -12.53 -1.20
N HIS A 104 2.16 -13.76 -0.73
CA HIS A 104 1.50 -14.06 0.54
C HIS A 104 2.29 -13.47 1.71
N GLY A 105 1.66 -12.60 2.51
CA GLY A 105 2.19 -12.12 3.78
C GLY A 105 2.27 -13.20 4.88
N ASN A 106 3.16 -14.18 4.70
CA ASN A 106 3.31 -15.33 5.59
C ASN A 106 3.62 -14.94 7.04
N GLY A 107 4.36 -13.84 7.26
CA GLY A 107 4.65 -13.32 8.59
C GLY A 107 3.38 -12.81 9.26
N THR A 108 2.60 -12.00 8.54
CA THR A 108 1.33 -11.46 9.03
C THR A 108 0.35 -12.57 9.39
N GLN A 109 0.23 -13.58 8.52
CA GLN A 109 -0.58 -14.77 8.77
C GLN A 109 -0.16 -15.47 10.07
N ARG A 110 1.13 -15.74 10.28
CA ARG A 110 1.61 -16.45 11.49
C ARG A 110 1.38 -15.66 12.76
N ILE A 111 1.73 -14.37 12.76
CA ILE A 111 1.60 -13.47 13.92
C ILE A 111 0.14 -13.36 14.39
N THR A 112 -0.82 -13.48 13.47
CA THR A 112 -2.26 -13.28 13.72
C THR A 112 -3.06 -14.58 13.77
N TYR A 113 -2.43 -15.74 13.48
CA TYR A 113 -3.10 -17.02 13.18
C TYR A 113 -4.06 -17.53 14.26
N HIS A 114 -3.82 -17.13 15.51
CA HIS A 114 -4.60 -17.54 16.68
C HIS A 114 -5.53 -16.46 17.26
N ASP A 115 -5.52 -15.24 16.70
CA ASP A 115 -6.27 -14.08 17.22
C ASP A 115 -7.53 -13.83 16.37
N ASN A 116 -8.70 -13.79 17.01
CA ASN A 116 -9.97 -13.46 16.33
C ASN A 116 -10.28 -11.95 16.31
N ARG A 117 -9.50 -11.14 17.03
CA ARG A 117 -9.59 -9.68 17.00
C ARG A 117 -8.92 -9.09 15.77
N ILE A 118 -8.17 -9.90 15.04
CA ILE A 118 -7.56 -9.54 13.75
C ILE A 118 -8.09 -10.50 12.69
N LEU A 119 -8.78 -9.98 11.68
CA LEU A 119 -9.09 -10.72 10.47
C LEU A 119 -7.98 -10.44 9.45
N TYR A 120 -7.22 -11.45 9.07
CA TYR A 120 -6.25 -11.35 7.98
C TYR A 120 -6.85 -11.93 6.71
N MET A 121 -6.84 -11.15 5.62
CA MET A 121 -7.23 -11.62 4.30
C MET A 121 -6.14 -11.27 3.30
N SER A 122 -5.72 -12.22 2.48
CA SER A 122 -4.66 -12.01 1.48
C SER A 122 -5.09 -12.51 0.11
N ILE A 123 -4.83 -11.71 -0.92
CA ILE A 123 -4.95 -12.08 -2.34
C ILE A 123 -3.53 -12.13 -2.90
N HIS A 124 -3.08 -13.27 -3.39
CA HIS A 124 -1.68 -13.44 -3.80
C HIS A 124 -1.53 -14.48 -4.90
N ARG A 125 -0.44 -14.39 -5.67
CA ARG A 125 -0.01 -15.46 -6.57
C ARG A 125 0.56 -16.62 -5.75
N TYR A 126 0.09 -17.81 -6.07
CA TYR A 126 0.40 -19.03 -5.32
C TYR A 126 1.05 -20.09 -6.21
N ASP A 127 0.60 -20.23 -7.46
CA ASP A 127 1.07 -21.25 -8.41
C ASP A 127 1.20 -22.64 -7.77
N ASN A 128 0.16 -23.06 -7.03
CA ASN A 128 0.12 -24.32 -6.28
C ASN A 128 1.26 -24.48 -5.25
N GLY A 129 1.74 -23.37 -4.68
CA GLY A 129 2.83 -23.33 -3.71
C GLY A 129 4.22 -23.22 -4.34
N LEU A 130 4.30 -22.96 -5.65
CA LEU A 130 5.56 -22.75 -6.37
C LEU A 130 5.97 -21.29 -6.44
N PHE A 131 5.09 -20.33 -6.17
CA PHE A 131 5.44 -18.92 -6.10
C PHE A 131 5.93 -18.55 -4.69
N PHE A 132 6.83 -17.57 -4.57
CA PHE A 132 7.37 -17.12 -3.28
C PHE A 132 6.21 -16.75 -2.32
N PRO A 133 6.21 -17.21 -1.06
CA PRO A 133 7.30 -17.83 -0.28
C PRO A 133 7.35 -19.36 -0.31
N HIS A 134 6.79 -20.01 -1.34
CA HIS A 134 6.85 -21.47 -1.55
C HIS A 134 6.24 -22.32 -0.42
N SER A 135 5.20 -21.82 0.23
CA SER A 135 4.56 -22.49 1.37
C SER A 135 3.13 -22.90 1.07
N LYS A 136 2.78 -24.14 1.45
CA LYS A 136 1.39 -24.62 1.43
C LYS A 136 0.45 -23.84 2.36
N ASP A 137 1.02 -23.13 3.33
CA ASP A 137 0.25 -22.29 4.26
C ASP A 137 -0.38 -21.08 3.57
N ALA A 138 0.05 -20.73 2.35
CA ALA A 138 -0.59 -19.71 1.53
C ALA A 138 -1.87 -20.21 0.85
N ASN A 139 -2.19 -21.50 0.94
CA ASN A 139 -3.39 -22.03 0.30
C ASN A 139 -4.69 -21.62 1.04
N HIS A 140 -5.83 -21.71 0.35
CA HIS A 140 -7.17 -21.39 0.87
C HIS A 140 -7.58 -22.25 2.09
N THR A 141 -6.89 -23.37 2.33
CA THR A 141 -7.15 -24.29 3.45
C THR A 141 -6.55 -23.84 4.78
N ALA A 142 -5.64 -22.86 4.77
CA ALA A 142 -5.06 -22.28 5.98
C ALA A 142 -6.02 -21.22 6.55
N VAL A 143 -6.85 -21.62 7.51
CA VAL A 143 -7.99 -20.83 7.99
C VAL A 143 -7.77 -20.20 9.37
N GLY A 144 -6.58 -20.30 9.94
CA GLY A 144 -6.30 -19.92 11.34
C GLY A 144 -6.46 -21.11 12.28
N ALA A 145 -6.17 -20.91 13.57
CA ALA A 145 -6.23 -21.97 14.56
C ALA A 145 -6.67 -21.49 15.95
N GLY A 146 -7.29 -22.39 16.72
CA GLY A 146 -7.81 -22.04 18.05
C GLY A 146 -8.89 -20.96 17.96
N LYS A 147 -8.72 -19.84 18.67
CA LYS A 147 -9.69 -18.74 18.60
C LYS A 147 -9.72 -18.06 17.22
N GLY A 148 -8.59 -18.01 16.53
CA GLY A 148 -8.45 -17.41 15.19
C GLY A 148 -8.97 -18.27 14.05
N GLU A 149 -9.51 -19.47 14.30
CA GLU A 149 -10.07 -20.30 13.23
C GLU A 149 -11.24 -19.59 12.52
N GLY A 150 -11.14 -19.46 11.20
CA GLY A 150 -12.03 -18.68 10.34
C GLY A 150 -11.60 -17.23 10.08
N TYR A 151 -10.60 -16.72 10.81
CA TYR A 151 -10.13 -15.32 10.74
C TYR A 151 -8.84 -15.14 9.92
N ASN A 152 -8.41 -16.18 9.21
CA ASN A 152 -7.37 -16.12 8.19
C ASN A 152 -7.97 -16.55 6.85
N VAL A 153 -7.96 -15.70 5.83
CA VAL A 153 -8.57 -15.99 4.51
C VAL A 153 -7.54 -15.77 3.42
N ASN A 154 -7.10 -16.85 2.78
CA ASN A 154 -6.18 -16.78 1.64
C ASN A 154 -6.96 -16.96 0.33
N VAL A 155 -6.73 -16.08 -0.64
CA VAL A 155 -7.21 -16.17 -2.03
C VAL A 155 -6.01 -16.43 -2.95
N PRO A 156 -5.64 -17.70 -3.18
CA PRO A 156 -4.44 -18.06 -3.92
C PRO A 156 -4.67 -18.11 -5.42
N TRP A 157 -3.96 -17.30 -6.21
CA TRP A 157 -3.96 -17.40 -7.66
C TRP A 157 -3.03 -18.50 -8.15
N ASN A 158 -3.61 -19.54 -8.75
CA ASN A 158 -2.88 -20.68 -9.30
C ASN A 158 -2.45 -20.49 -10.77
N ALA A 159 -2.50 -19.26 -11.27
CA ALA A 159 -2.01 -18.89 -12.58
C ALA A 159 -1.53 -17.43 -12.60
N ARG A 160 -0.55 -17.15 -13.46
CA ARG A 160 -0.10 -15.80 -13.80
C ARG A 160 -1.14 -15.00 -14.59
N GLY A 161 -0.97 -13.69 -14.63
CA GLY A 161 -1.73 -12.80 -15.50
C GLY A 161 -3.10 -12.37 -14.99
N MET A 162 -3.42 -12.65 -13.72
CA MET A 162 -4.63 -12.15 -13.07
C MET A 162 -4.65 -10.61 -13.12
N GLY A 163 -5.79 -10.04 -13.46
CA GLY A 163 -5.94 -8.59 -13.58
C GLY A 163 -7.17 -8.10 -12.84
N ASP A 164 -7.70 -6.98 -13.30
CA ASP A 164 -8.77 -6.27 -12.62
C ASP A 164 -10.03 -7.12 -12.41
N VAL A 165 -10.42 -7.93 -13.40
CA VAL A 165 -11.63 -8.76 -13.30
C VAL A 165 -11.50 -9.78 -12.18
N GLU A 166 -10.36 -10.45 -12.06
CA GLU A 166 -10.13 -11.45 -11.02
C GLU A 166 -10.08 -10.82 -9.63
N TYR A 167 -9.35 -9.70 -9.47
CA TYR A 167 -9.26 -8.98 -8.20
C TYR A 167 -10.62 -8.42 -7.78
N MET A 168 -11.39 -7.81 -8.69
CA MET A 168 -12.73 -7.31 -8.40
C MET A 168 -13.72 -8.44 -8.11
N THR A 169 -13.56 -9.61 -8.74
CA THR A 169 -14.37 -10.80 -8.41
C THR A 169 -14.03 -11.32 -7.01
N ALA A 170 -12.75 -11.44 -6.64
CA ALA A 170 -12.36 -11.79 -5.27
C ALA A 170 -12.90 -10.77 -4.25
N PHE A 171 -12.84 -9.48 -4.57
CA PHE A 171 -13.36 -8.42 -3.71
C PHE A 171 -14.86 -8.56 -3.47
N THR A 172 -15.64 -8.73 -4.53
CA THR A 172 -17.10 -8.75 -4.45
C THR A 172 -17.68 -10.06 -3.94
N GLN A 173 -17.00 -11.20 -4.20
CA GLN A 173 -17.50 -12.53 -3.82
C GLN A 173 -16.95 -13.04 -2.47
N VAL A 174 -15.79 -12.55 -2.03
CA VAL A 174 -15.11 -13.04 -0.81
C VAL A 174 -14.78 -11.89 0.15
N ILE A 175 -13.91 -10.97 -0.25
CA ILE A 175 -13.30 -9.99 0.66
C ILE A 175 -14.36 -9.08 1.30
N LEU A 176 -15.17 -8.39 0.50
CA LEU A 176 -16.18 -7.47 1.02
C LEU A 176 -17.27 -8.21 1.81
N PRO A 177 -17.88 -9.32 1.34
CA PRO A 177 -18.85 -10.06 2.15
C PRO A 177 -18.33 -10.44 3.54
N ILE A 178 -17.11 -10.97 3.63
CA ILE A 178 -16.48 -11.31 4.91
C ILE A 178 -16.20 -10.04 5.73
N ALA A 179 -15.61 -9.01 5.13
CA ALA A 179 -15.27 -7.77 5.82
C ALA A 179 -16.50 -7.05 6.41
N TYR A 180 -17.60 -6.96 5.65
CA TYR A 180 -18.86 -6.39 6.15
C TYR A 180 -19.46 -7.24 7.27
N ALA A 181 -19.40 -8.58 7.17
CA ALA A 181 -19.86 -9.46 8.23
C ALA A 181 -18.98 -9.36 9.50
N TYR A 182 -17.68 -9.18 9.35
CA TYR A 182 -16.74 -8.96 10.44
C TYR A 182 -16.92 -7.58 11.09
N ASN A 183 -17.33 -6.57 10.32
CA ASN A 183 -17.57 -5.20 10.78
C ASN A 183 -16.35 -4.62 11.53
N PRO A 184 -15.19 -4.46 10.86
CA PRO A 184 -13.97 -3.98 11.48
C PRO A 184 -14.11 -2.55 12.01
N GLN A 185 -13.34 -2.23 13.05
CA GLN A 185 -13.25 -0.89 13.63
C GLN A 185 -12.11 -0.08 13.00
N LEU A 186 -11.14 -0.75 12.37
CA LEU A 186 -10.03 -0.20 11.61
C LEU A 186 -9.68 -1.17 10.47
N VAL A 187 -9.37 -0.63 9.29
CA VAL A 187 -8.83 -1.39 8.16
C VAL A 187 -7.39 -0.96 7.94
N ILE A 188 -6.48 -1.91 7.95
CA ILE A 188 -5.07 -1.75 7.56
C ILE A 188 -4.88 -2.51 6.26
N VAL A 189 -4.30 -1.87 5.26
CA VAL A 189 -4.00 -2.51 3.97
C VAL A 189 -2.50 -2.69 3.88
N SER A 190 -2.03 -3.94 3.77
CA SER A 190 -0.68 -4.26 3.30
C SER A 190 -0.67 -4.01 1.79
N ALA A 191 -0.24 -2.80 1.43
CA ALA A 191 -0.46 -2.21 0.13
C ALA A 191 0.75 -2.41 -0.79
N GLY A 192 0.97 -3.67 -1.20
CA GLY A 192 1.92 -4.01 -2.25
C GLY A 192 1.38 -3.71 -3.64
N PHE A 193 2.21 -3.17 -4.53
CA PHE A 193 1.82 -2.83 -5.90
C PHE A 193 2.53 -3.68 -6.95
N ASP A 194 3.08 -4.82 -6.55
CA ASP A 194 3.75 -5.79 -7.42
C ASP A 194 2.80 -6.74 -8.16
N ALA A 195 1.50 -6.72 -7.86
CA ALA A 195 0.49 -7.32 -8.75
C ALA A 195 0.11 -6.38 -9.92
N CYS A 196 0.61 -5.15 -9.93
CA CYS A 196 0.33 -4.18 -10.98
C CYS A 196 0.93 -4.62 -12.33
N VAL A 197 0.26 -4.23 -13.41
CA VAL A 197 0.79 -4.36 -14.77
C VAL A 197 2.18 -3.71 -14.85
N GLY A 198 3.11 -4.44 -15.47
CA GLY A 198 4.49 -3.99 -15.68
C GLY A 198 5.43 -4.23 -14.50
N ASP A 199 4.96 -4.79 -13.39
CA ASP A 199 5.85 -5.20 -12.31
C ASP A 199 6.73 -6.40 -12.73
N PRO A 200 8.06 -6.37 -12.46
CA PRO A 200 8.97 -7.44 -12.88
C PRO A 200 8.84 -8.73 -12.06
N LEU A 201 8.25 -8.71 -10.87
CA LEU A 201 8.21 -9.88 -9.97
C LEU A 201 6.83 -10.57 -9.94
N GLY A 202 5.73 -9.82 -9.93
CA GLY A 202 4.42 -10.43 -9.70
C GLY A 202 3.81 -11.18 -10.89
N GLY A 203 4.01 -10.69 -12.11
CA GLY A 203 3.44 -11.30 -13.32
C GLY A 203 1.90 -11.25 -13.42
N CYS A 204 1.27 -10.35 -12.65
CA CYS A 204 -0.15 -10.01 -12.75
C CYS A 204 -0.36 -8.76 -13.65
N LYS A 205 -1.61 -8.36 -13.84
CA LYS A 205 -2.03 -7.30 -14.76
C LYS A 205 -3.05 -6.35 -14.12
N VAL A 206 -2.96 -6.13 -12.81
CA VAL A 206 -3.85 -5.20 -12.11
C VAL A 206 -3.50 -3.77 -12.55
N THR A 207 -4.50 -2.95 -12.84
CA THR A 207 -4.29 -1.56 -13.23
C THR A 207 -4.23 -0.64 -11.99
N PRO A 208 -3.53 0.50 -12.06
CA PRO A 208 -3.58 1.52 -11.00
C PRO A 208 -5.00 1.95 -10.62
N GLU A 209 -5.91 2.05 -11.61
CA GLU A 209 -7.32 2.39 -11.44
C GLU A 209 -8.05 1.34 -10.58
N CYS A 210 -7.72 0.06 -10.76
CA CYS A 210 -8.26 -1.02 -9.96
C CYS A 210 -7.84 -0.90 -8.48
N TYR A 211 -6.59 -0.55 -8.18
CA TYR A 211 -6.15 -0.28 -6.80
C TYR A 211 -6.92 0.91 -6.17
N GLY A 212 -7.13 1.98 -6.93
CA GLY A 212 -8.00 3.08 -6.52
C GLY A 212 -9.44 2.60 -6.25
N ARG A 213 -9.98 1.73 -7.09
CA ARG A 213 -11.34 1.18 -6.94
C ARG A 213 -11.46 0.25 -5.73
N MET A 214 -10.48 -0.63 -5.51
CA MET A 214 -10.39 -1.48 -4.32
C MET A 214 -10.35 -0.61 -3.05
N THR A 215 -9.51 0.42 -3.03
CA THR A 215 -9.44 1.40 -1.92
C THR A 215 -10.79 2.09 -1.68
N GLN A 216 -11.45 2.55 -2.74
CA GLN A 216 -12.76 3.20 -2.65
C GLN A 216 -13.81 2.29 -2.02
N LEU A 217 -13.83 1.00 -2.36
CA LEU A 217 -14.75 0.02 -1.78
C LEU A 217 -14.52 -0.22 -0.29
N LEU A 218 -13.26 -0.18 0.16
CA LEU A 218 -12.89 -0.35 1.57
C LEU A 218 -13.35 0.82 2.44
N ARG A 219 -13.54 2.03 1.89
CA ARG A 219 -14.03 3.19 2.65
C ARG A 219 -15.43 3.01 3.25
N GLY A 220 -16.22 2.07 2.73
CA GLY A 220 -17.51 1.70 3.31
C GLY A 220 -17.39 0.95 4.65
N LEU A 221 -16.19 0.46 5.00
CA LEU A 221 -15.91 -0.24 6.24
C LEU A 221 -15.37 0.72 7.30
N ALA A 222 -15.47 0.34 8.58
CA ALA A 222 -14.84 1.06 9.69
C ALA A 222 -15.13 2.58 9.72
N GLY A 223 -16.25 3.04 9.16
CA GLY A 223 -16.55 4.47 9.03
C GLY A 223 -15.51 5.25 8.23
N GLY A 224 -14.83 4.62 7.28
CA GLY A 224 -13.79 5.23 6.45
C GLY A 224 -12.38 5.16 7.02
N ARG A 225 -12.19 4.58 8.22
CA ARG A 225 -10.87 4.42 8.86
C ARG A 225 -10.03 3.35 8.16
N VAL A 226 -9.34 3.78 7.12
CA VAL A 226 -8.47 2.95 6.28
C VAL A 226 -7.05 3.51 6.31
N VAL A 227 -6.08 2.66 6.64
CA VAL A 227 -4.64 2.96 6.64
C VAL A 227 -3.97 2.09 5.61
N LEU A 228 -3.29 2.69 4.63
CA LEU A 228 -2.50 1.95 3.64
C LEU A 228 -1.03 1.97 4.05
N CYS A 229 -0.44 0.80 4.20
CA CYS A 229 0.98 0.62 4.50
C CYS A 229 1.66 0.05 3.26
N LEU A 230 2.58 0.81 2.65
CA LEU A 230 3.33 0.32 1.48
C LEU A 230 4.11 -0.97 1.82
N GLU A 231 3.99 -1.97 0.94
CA GLU A 231 4.75 -3.24 0.99
C GLU A 231 5.65 -3.36 -0.26
N GLY A 232 5.41 -4.34 -1.14
CA GLY A 232 6.12 -4.54 -2.40
C GLY A 232 5.69 -3.60 -3.54
N GLY A 233 6.24 -3.88 -4.73
CA GLY A 233 6.09 -3.07 -5.94
C GLY A 233 7.42 -2.51 -6.41
N TYR A 234 7.83 -2.93 -7.60
CA TYR A 234 9.22 -2.81 -8.08
C TYR A 234 9.33 -2.13 -9.44
N ASN A 235 8.20 -1.88 -10.11
CA ASN A 235 8.12 -0.92 -11.19
C ASN A 235 7.79 0.48 -10.65
N ILE A 236 8.79 1.39 -10.65
CA ILE A 236 8.71 2.73 -10.06
C ILE A 236 7.53 3.54 -10.62
N THR A 237 7.25 3.42 -11.92
CA THR A 237 6.11 4.08 -12.55
C THR A 237 4.82 3.49 -12.00
N SER A 238 4.65 2.16 -12.09
CA SER A 238 3.43 1.49 -11.65
C SER A 238 3.10 1.76 -10.18
N ILE A 239 4.08 1.65 -9.26
CA ILE A 239 3.85 1.88 -7.82
C ILE A 239 3.42 3.33 -7.54
N SER A 240 4.00 4.30 -8.25
CA SER A 240 3.70 5.72 -8.05
C SER A 240 2.26 6.03 -8.47
N TYR A 241 1.83 5.51 -9.62
CA TYR A 241 0.45 5.65 -10.08
C TYR A 241 -0.53 4.91 -9.17
N CYS A 242 -0.21 3.69 -8.73
CA CYS A 242 -1.11 2.94 -7.84
C CYS A 242 -1.32 3.66 -6.51
N MET A 243 -0.24 4.12 -5.87
CA MET A 243 -0.35 4.84 -4.60
C MET A 243 -1.10 6.17 -4.75
N ALA A 244 -0.90 6.88 -5.87
CA ALA A 244 -1.67 8.08 -6.18
C ALA A 244 -3.16 7.77 -6.35
N MET A 245 -3.53 6.70 -7.06
CA MET A 245 -4.92 6.29 -7.25
C MET A 245 -5.61 5.88 -5.94
N CYS A 246 -4.89 5.18 -5.06
CA CYS A 246 -5.36 4.89 -3.72
C CYS A 246 -5.58 6.15 -2.89
N THR A 247 -4.63 7.10 -2.93
CA THR A 247 -4.71 8.37 -2.21
C THR A 247 -5.90 9.21 -2.69
N LYS A 248 -6.12 9.29 -4.01
CA LYS A 248 -7.32 9.91 -4.61
C LYS A 248 -8.61 9.29 -4.06
N ALA A 249 -8.67 7.97 -3.97
CA ALA A 249 -9.84 7.27 -3.46
C ALA A 249 -10.13 7.62 -1.98
N LEU A 250 -9.09 7.74 -1.15
CA LEU A 250 -9.20 8.15 0.27
C LEU A 250 -9.68 9.60 0.40
N LEU A 251 -9.14 10.51 -0.41
CA LEU A 251 -9.54 11.92 -0.46
C LEU A 251 -10.98 12.12 -0.95
N GLY A 252 -11.54 11.11 -1.62
CA GLY A 252 -12.91 11.15 -2.13
C GLY A 252 -13.03 11.58 -3.58
N ASP A 253 -11.92 11.65 -4.29
CA ASP A 253 -11.92 11.94 -5.71
C ASP A 253 -12.60 10.82 -6.51
N PRO A 254 -13.23 11.16 -7.66
CA PRO A 254 -13.74 10.16 -8.58
C PRO A 254 -12.62 9.23 -9.08
N ILE A 255 -12.85 7.92 -8.98
CA ILE A 255 -12.00 6.91 -9.61
C ILE A 255 -12.67 6.47 -10.90
N TYR A 256 -12.11 6.91 -12.03
CA TYR A 256 -12.54 6.47 -13.35
C TYR A 256 -12.01 5.06 -13.61
N TYR A 257 -12.82 4.07 -13.24
CA TYR A 257 -12.53 2.66 -13.43
C TYR A 257 -13.38 2.11 -14.57
N HIS A 258 -12.73 1.71 -15.66
CA HIS A 258 -13.39 1.14 -16.83
C HIS A 258 -13.67 -0.35 -16.61
N TYR A 259 -14.84 -0.65 -16.03
CA TYR A 259 -15.33 -2.02 -15.92
C TYR A 259 -16.05 -2.44 -17.21
N ASP A 260 -15.53 -3.46 -17.90
CA ASP A 260 -16.27 -4.15 -18.95
C ASP A 260 -16.91 -5.43 -18.38
N PRO A 261 -18.25 -5.49 -18.22
CA PRO A 261 -18.94 -6.67 -17.70
C PRO A 261 -18.82 -7.90 -18.62
N LYS A 262 -18.38 -7.73 -19.87
CA LYS A 262 -18.17 -8.83 -20.81
C LYS A 262 -16.79 -9.46 -20.70
N THR A 263 -15.85 -8.81 -20.02
CA THR A 263 -14.51 -9.36 -19.86
C THR A 263 -14.59 -10.61 -18.99
N PRO A 264 -14.20 -11.80 -19.51
CA PRO A 264 -14.34 -13.04 -18.78
C PRO A 264 -13.31 -13.11 -17.64
N CYS A 265 -13.74 -13.62 -16.50
CA CYS A 265 -12.85 -13.99 -15.40
C CYS A 265 -12.14 -15.31 -15.74
N SER A 266 -10.84 -15.39 -15.47
CA SER A 266 -10.05 -16.61 -15.65
C SER A 266 -10.66 -17.80 -14.91
N TRP A 267 -10.75 -18.96 -15.57
CA TRP A 267 -11.25 -20.19 -14.94
C TRP A 267 -10.43 -20.58 -13.71
N SER A 268 -9.10 -20.39 -13.74
CA SER A 268 -8.24 -20.64 -12.58
C SER A 268 -8.58 -19.73 -11.39
N ALA A 269 -8.95 -18.46 -11.65
CA ALA A 269 -9.41 -17.56 -10.61
C ALA A 269 -10.79 -17.95 -10.07
N ILE A 270 -11.72 -18.33 -10.96
CA ILE A 270 -13.05 -18.83 -10.57
C ILE A 270 -12.93 -20.06 -9.66
N ASP A 271 -12.07 -21.01 -10.00
CA ASP A 271 -11.86 -22.21 -9.18
C ASP A 271 -11.26 -21.84 -7.82
N SER A 272 -10.24 -20.97 -7.80
CA SER A 272 -9.63 -20.48 -6.56
C SER A 272 -10.66 -19.77 -5.66
N ILE A 273 -11.52 -18.92 -6.22
CA ILE A 273 -12.59 -18.23 -5.48
C ILE A 273 -13.63 -19.23 -4.95
N ARG A 274 -14.00 -20.23 -5.75
CA ARG A 274 -14.93 -21.28 -5.32
C ARG A 274 -14.37 -22.07 -4.14
N ASP A 275 -13.11 -22.46 -4.20
CA ASP A 275 -12.42 -23.20 -3.14
C ASP A 275 -12.37 -22.41 -1.83
N VAL A 276 -12.13 -21.10 -1.92
CA VAL A 276 -12.19 -20.18 -0.78
C VAL A 276 -13.60 -20.11 -0.20
N ILE A 277 -14.62 -19.90 -1.04
CA ILE A 277 -16.03 -19.88 -0.60
C ILE A 277 -16.40 -21.19 0.09
N ASP A 278 -16.06 -22.33 -0.50
CA ASP A 278 -16.37 -23.64 0.04
C ASP A 278 -15.67 -23.91 1.38
N THR A 279 -14.44 -23.43 1.52
CA THR A 279 -13.66 -23.52 2.76
C THR A 279 -14.25 -22.61 3.86
N HIS A 280 -14.63 -21.39 3.51
CA HIS A 280 -15.01 -20.35 4.47
C HIS A 280 -16.50 -20.28 4.80
N LYS A 281 -17.39 -20.86 4.00
CA LYS A 281 -18.85 -20.84 4.24
C LYS A 281 -19.27 -21.47 5.58
N LYS A 282 -18.45 -22.32 6.19
CA LYS A 282 -18.69 -22.85 7.55
C LYS A 282 -18.51 -21.79 8.64
N TYR A 283 -17.63 -20.80 8.42
CA TYR A 283 -17.34 -19.73 9.36
C TYR A 283 -18.18 -18.47 9.07
N TRP A 284 -18.34 -18.14 7.78
CA TRP A 284 -18.97 -16.90 7.33
C TRP A 284 -20.31 -17.18 6.63
N LYS A 285 -21.41 -16.89 7.32
CA LYS A 285 -22.78 -17.15 6.80
C LYS A 285 -23.07 -16.38 5.49
N CYS A 286 -22.44 -15.23 5.28
CA CYS A 286 -22.57 -14.43 4.07
C CYS A 286 -22.06 -15.14 2.80
N LEU A 287 -21.29 -16.22 2.94
CA LEU A 287 -20.80 -17.03 1.82
C LEU A 287 -21.65 -18.28 1.54
N LYS A 288 -22.71 -18.51 2.32
CA LYS A 288 -23.63 -19.63 2.08
C LYS A 288 -24.63 -19.24 0.98
N PHE A 289 -24.19 -19.36 -0.27
CA PHE A 289 -25.04 -19.23 -1.45
C PHE A 289 -25.84 -20.53 -1.69
N HIS A 290 -26.97 -20.45 -2.39
CA HIS A 290 -27.82 -21.61 -2.76
C HIS A 290 -28.40 -22.44 -1.59
N VAL A 291 -28.68 -21.82 -0.44
CA VAL A 291 -29.55 -22.43 0.57
C VAL A 291 -30.99 -22.28 0.10
N ALA A 292 -31.73 -23.38 -0.03
CA ALA A 292 -33.17 -23.31 -0.27
C ALA A 292 -33.82 -22.51 0.87
N LEU A 293 -34.70 -21.55 0.51
CA LEU A 293 -35.56 -20.93 1.51
C LEU A 293 -36.35 -22.05 2.23
N PRO A 294 -36.57 -21.95 3.56
CA PRO A 294 -37.44 -22.88 4.24
C PRO A 294 -38.77 -23.01 3.49
N ALA A 295 -39.27 -24.25 3.35
CA ALA A 295 -40.54 -24.50 2.66
C ALA A 295 -41.70 -23.75 3.34
N ASP A 296 -41.57 -23.52 4.65
CA ASP A 296 -42.51 -22.75 5.45
C ASP A 296 -42.06 -21.29 5.57
N ASN A 297 -43.02 -20.35 5.49
CA ASN A 297 -42.74 -18.96 5.78
C ASN A 297 -42.43 -18.79 7.27
N VAL A 298 -41.14 -18.71 7.60
CA VAL A 298 -40.63 -18.52 8.97
C VAL A 298 -40.46 -17.05 9.34
N LEU A 299 -40.81 -16.12 8.45
CA LEU A 299 -40.77 -14.69 8.76
C LEU A 299 -42.02 -14.33 9.56
N GLU A 300 -41.82 -13.64 10.68
CA GLU A 300 -42.93 -13.01 11.38
C GLU A 300 -43.63 -12.03 10.43
N PRO A 301 -44.97 -11.96 10.43
CA PRO A 301 -45.70 -10.96 9.66
C PRO A 301 -45.11 -9.58 9.98
N PRO A 302 -44.78 -8.76 8.97
CA PRO A 302 -44.25 -7.44 9.22
C PRO A 302 -45.19 -6.69 10.14
N LEU A 303 -44.65 -6.11 11.21
CA LEU A 303 -45.41 -5.19 12.05
C LEU A 303 -46.03 -4.13 11.13
N PRO A 304 -47.31 -3.77 11.31
CA PRO A 304 -47.96 -2.76 10.48
C PRO A 304 -47.08 -1.51 10.45
N SER A 305 -46.62 -1.16 9.25
CA SER A 305 -45.72 -0.04 9.03
C SER A 305 -46.38 1.21 9.61
N ARG A 306 -45.66 1.91 10.49
CA ARG A 306 -46.14 3.14 11.13
C ARG A 306 -46.19 4.35 10.17
N GLY A 307 -46.53 4.16 8.89
CA GLY A 307 -46.77 5.32 8.03
C GLY A 307 -46.65 5.17 6.52
N LEU A 308 -47.07 4.07 5.90
CA LEU A 308 -47.42 4.09 4.48
C LEU A 308 -48.65 3.23 4.25
N VAL A 309 -49.83 3.86 4.35
CA VAL A 309 -51.07 3.31 3.81
C VAL A 309 -51.00 3.52 2.30
N MET A 310 -50.74 2.47 1.54
CA MET A 310 -51.04 2.48 0.11
C MET A 310 -52.54 2.24 -0.03
N ASP A 311 -53.24 3.22 -0.59
CA ASP A 311 -54.64 3.07 -0.96
C ASP A 311 -54.71 1.92 -1.99
N GLN A 312 -55.40 0.84 -1.60
CA GLN A 312 -55.75 -0.24 -2.52
C GLN A 312 -56.85 0.30 -3.42
N ASP A 313 -56.48 0.68 -4.64
CA ASP A 313 -57.31 0.59 -5.86
C ASP A 313 -56.53 1.15 -7.06
N LEU A 314 -55.55 0.39 -7.55
CA LEU A 314 -55.06 0.55 -8.93
C LEU A 314 -55.02 -0.83 -9.58
N GLU A 315 -56.11 -1.16 -10.26
CA GLU A 315 -56.15 -2.26 -11.22
C GLU A 315 -55.06 -2.04 -12.28
N ILE A 316 -54.04 -2.90 -12.28
CA ILE A 316 -53.05 -2.94 -13.35
C ILE A 316 -53.70 -3.68 -14.53
N SER A 317 -54.31 -2.90 -15.42
CA SER A 317 -54.65 -3.32 -16.77
C SER A 317 -53.37 -3.67 -17.52
N ALA A 318 -53.25 -4.92 -17.95
CA ALA A 318 -52.19 -5.38 -18.83
C ALA A 318 -52.20 -4.59 -20.16
N CYS A 319 -51.05 -4.04 -20.53
CA CYS A 319 -50.75 -3.65 -21.90
C CYS A 319 -49.38 -4.23 -22.29
N ASN A 320 -49.46 -5.41 -22.93
CA ASN A 320 -48.48 -5.81 -23.92
C ASN A 320 -48.59 -4.89 -25.15
N GLU A 321 -47.52 -4.85 -25.95
CA GLU A 321 -47.34 -4.16 -27.23
C GLU A 321 -46.67 -2.77 -27.12
N ASP A 322 -45.34 -2.75 -27.26
CA ASP A 322 -44.66 -2.15 -28.43
C ASP A 322 -43.15 -2.02 -28.18
N MET A 323 -42.46 -3.13 -28.46
CA MET A 323 -41.02 -3.15 -28.62
C MET A 323 -40.71 -3.17 -30.11
N HIS A 324 -40.70 -2.01 -30.76
CA HIS A 324 -39.96 -1.77 -32.02
C HIS A 324 -39.86 -0.27 -32.31
N ASN A 325 -38.68 0.12 -32.80
CA ASN A 325 -38.27 1.46 -33.25
C ASN A 325 -37.87 2.46 -32.18
N LEU A 326 -36.56 2.56 -31.94
CA LEU A 326 -35.78 3.78 -32.19
C LEU A 326 -34.28 3.43 -32.17
N SER A 327 -33.80 2.90 -33.30
CA SER A 327 -32.38 2.93 -33.63
C SER A 327 -32.09 4.16 -34.48
N ALA A 328 -30.90 4.74 -34.27
CA ALA A 328 -30.17 5.67 -35.12
C ALA A 328 -30.45 7.18 -34.93
N LYS A 329 -29.51 7.87 -34.26
CA LYS A 329 -28.47 8.74 -34.89
C LYS A 329 -27.90 9.74 -33.88
N SER A 330 -26.62 9.65 -33.55
CA SER A 330 -25.68 10.78 -33.67
C SER A 330 -24.24 10.31 -33.49
N SER A 331 -23.46 10.58 -34.52
CA SER A 331 -22.03 10.40 -34.72
C SER A 331 -21.15 11.31 -33.87
N ALA A 332 -20.06 10.78 -33.31
CA ALA A 332 -18.84 11.52 -33.00
C ALA A 332 -17.63 10.57 -33.09
N SER A 333 -17.36 10.08 -34.31
CA SER A 333 -16.05 9.57 -34.71
C SER A 333 -15.10 10.76 -34.88
N ASN A 334 -14.01 10.82 -34.10
CA ASN A 334 -12.69 11.41 -34.44
C ASN A 334 -11.81 11.67 -33.20
N LEU A 335 -11.70 10.72 -32.26
CA LEU A 335 -10.72 10.81 -31.17
C LEU A 335 -10.02 9.47 -30.81
N GLU A 336 -10.13 8.45 -31.66
CA GLU A 336 -9.60 7.10 -31.39
C GLU A 336 -8.26 6.80 -32.08
N THR A 337 -7.75 7.67 -32.95
CA THR A 337 -6.58 7.34 -33.79
C THR A 337 -5.26 7.99 -33.39
N SER A 338 -5.16 8.61 -32.21
CA SER A 338 -3.92 9.31 -31.80
C SER A 338 -3.17 8.72 -30.60
N LEU A 339 -3.73 7.77 -29.83
CA LEU A 339 -3.03 7.20 -28.67
C LEU A 339 -2.39 5.82 -28.93
N GLU A 340 -2.95 5.02 -29.82
CA GLU A 340 -2.38 3.68 -30.15
C GLU A 340 -1.07 3.77 -30.96
N ALA A 341 -0.82 4.90 -31.63
CA ALA A 341 0.38 5.09 -32.44
C ALA A 341 1.66 5.42 -31.63
N SER A 342 1.54 5.82 -30.37
CA SER A 342 2.69 6.26 -29.55
C SER A 342 3.29 5.17 -28.66
N MET A 343 2.66 3.99 -28.55
CA MET A 343 3.17 2.87 -27.74
C MET A 343 3.89 1.78 -28.56
N GLY A 344 3.99 1.94 -29.89
CA GLY A 344 4.53 0.93 -30.80
C GLY A 344 6.03 0.98 -31.10
N ASN A 345 6.79 1.94 -30.56
CA ASN A 345 8.18 2.20 -31.02
C ASN A 345 9.26 2.28 -29.92
N LEU A 346 9.14 1.48 -28.86
CA LEU A 346 10.25 1.25 -27.92
C LEU A 346 10.80 -0.17 -28.10
N ASN A 347 11.69 -0.32 -29.07
CA ASN A 347 12.43 -1.56 -29.31
C ASN A 347 13.77 -1.49 -28.55
N ILE A 348 13.84 -2.06 -27.34
CA ILE A 348 15.10 -2.19 -26.60
C ILE A 348 15.73 -3.54 -26.95
N GLY A 349 16.47 -3.56 -28.06
CA GLY A 349 17.44 -4.60 -28.35
C GLY A 349 18.80 -4.26 -27.74
N LYS A 350 19.05 -4.66 -26.49
CA LYS A 350 20.42 -4.80 -25.94
C LYS A 350 20.42 -5.93 -24.90
N LYS A 351 21.15 -7.01 -25.21
CA LYS A 351 21.48 -8.06 -24.24
C LYS A 351 22.38 -7.44 -23.16
N CYS A 352 21.95 -7.53 -21.91
CA CYS A 352 22.79 -7.19 -20.77
C CYS A 352 23.87 -8.27 -20.64
N SER A 353 25.13 -7.85 -20.63
CA SER A 353 26.29 -8.72 -20.45
C SER A 353 26.93 -8.44 -19.10
N ASP A 354 26.18 -8.62 -18.02
CA ASP A 354 26.72 -8.59 -16.67
C ASP A 354 26.19 -9.82 -15.92
N GLY A 355 27.11 -10.73 -15.58
CA GLY A 355 26.86 -12.07 -15.06
C GLY A 355 26.30 -12.10 -13.64
N ILE A 356 25.11 -11.51 -13.43
CA ILE A 356 24.27 -11.74 -12.25
C ILE A 356 23.22 -12.77 -12.66
N HIS A 357 23.36 -13.98 -12.13
CA HIS A 357 22.42 -15.08 -12.31
C HIS A 357 21.13 -14.75 -11.55
N CYS A 358 20.13 -14.22 -12.26
CA CYS A 358 18.74 -14.21 -11.81
C CYS A 358 18.17 -15.62 -12.03
N GLY A 359 17.70 -16.27 -10.96
CA GLY A 359 17.23 -17.65 -10.94
C GLY A 359 15.89 -17.85 -11.64
N THR A 360 15.86 -17.65 -12.95
CA THR A 360 14.74 -18.04 -13.82
C THR A 360 15.22 -19.17 -14.72
N ASP A 361 15.16 -20.41 -14.21
CA ASP A 361 15.35 -21.58 -15.05
C ASP A 361 13.97 -22.07 -15.51
N ASP A 362 13.58 -21.62 -16.71
CA ASP A 362 12.63 -22.32 -17.57
C ASP A 362 13.41 -23.39 -18.34
N GLU A 363 13.07 -24.69 -18.23
CA GLU A 363 13.08 -25.62 -19.37
C GLU A 363 12.05 -26.75 -19.15
N ASP A 364 11.16 -26.90 -20.14
CA ASP A 364 10.13 -27.94 -20.24
C ASP A 364 10.69 -29.28 -20.79
N GLU A 365 10.33 -30.37 -20.10
CA GLU A 365 10.16 -31.80 -20.46
C GLU A 365 11.06 -32.53 -21.50
N GLN A 366 11.70 -33.65 -21.08
CA GLN A 366 11.28 -35.05 -21.37
C GLN A 366 12.22 -36.14 -20.75
N PRO A 367 11.81 -37.43 -20.60
CA PRO A 367 12.25 -38.29 -19.48
C PRO A 367 13.18 -39.49 -19.77
N LYS A 368 13.77 -40.02 -18.66
CA LYS A 368 14.33 -41.39 -18.35
C LYS A 368 15.81 -41.71 -18.71
N PRO A 369 16.47 -42.73 -18.09
CA PRO A 369 16.19 -43.48 -16.84
C PRO A 369 17.41 -43.79 -15.90
N SER A 370 17.09 -44.11 -14.64
CA SER A 370 17.73 -45.06 -13.68
C SER A 370 19.26 -45.16 -13.51
N ARG A 371 19.74 -45.03 -12.27
CA ARG A 371 20.51 -46.09 -11.57
C ARG A 371 20.69 -45.83 -10.07
N SER A 372 20.46 -46.91 -9.32
CA SER A 372 20.70 -47.19 -7.90
C SER A 372 22.18 -47.14 -7.50
N THR A 373 22.47 -46.80 -6.24
CA THR A 373 23.22 -47.66 -5.27
C THR A 373 23.32 -46.99 -3.89
N ASP A 374 22.71 -47.63 -2.88
CA ASP A 374 23.24 -48.05 -1.58
C ASP A 374 24.26 -47.19 -0.78
N ASN A 375 23.82 -46.64 0.37
CA ASN A 375 24.23 -46.89 1.80
C ASN A 375 25.70 -47.23 2.18
N PRO A 376 26.09 -47.20 3.49
CA PRO A 376 25.81 -46.28 4.61
C PRO A 376 27.08 -46.03 5.50
N ASP A 377 26.89 -45.78 6.80
CA ASP A 377 27.85 -45.74 7.96
C ASP A 377 28.54 -44.40 8.28
N ALA A 378 28.84 -44.03 9.53
CA ALA A 378 28.47 -44.43 10.89
C ALA A 378 29.25 -43.48 11.86
N GLY A 379 28.84 -43.38 13.12
CA GLY A 379 29.75 -43.00 14.23
C GLY A 379 29.32 -41.81 15.09
N THR A 380 28.61 -42.06 16.21
CA THR A 380 29.12 -42.02 17.61
C THR A 380 29.39 -40.61 18.17
N SER A 381 28.53 -40.09 19.06
CA SER A 381 28.50 -40.28 20.54
C SER A 381 29.47 -39.37 21.30
N THR A 382 28.94 -38.50 22.17
CA THR A 382 29.22 -38.55 23.61
C THR A 382 28.31 -37.59 24.40
N ASP A 383 27.67 -38.17 25.42
CA ASP A 383 26.87 -37.54 26.46
C ASP A 383 27.67 -36.58 27.37
N LYS A 384 26.98 -35.59 27.97
CA LYS A 384 27.12 -35.30 29.40
C LYS A 384 25.87 -34.63 29.99
N LYS A 385 25.44 -35.22 31.10
CA LYS A 385 24.22 -35.02 31.91
C LYS A 385 24.23 -33.77 32.80
N LEU A 386 23.03 -33.18 32.92
CA LEU A 386 22.26 -32.77 34.12
C LEU A 386 22.88 -31.82 35.16
N THR A 387 22.10 -30.80 35.54
CA THR A 387 21.54 -30.69 36.90
C THR A 387 20.35 -29.72 36.93
N GLU A 388 19.24 -30.17 37.52
CA GLU A 388 18.02 -29.40 37.81
C GLU A 388 18.12 -28.70 39.19
N GLY A 389 17.39 -27.59 39.34
CA GLY A 389 17.03 -26.99 40.62
C GLY A 389 15.72 -26.22 40.50
N VAL A 390 14.69 -26.66 41.22
CA VAL A 390 13.32 -26.09 41.29
C VAL A 390 13.16 -25.25 42.61
N PRO A 391 12.02 -24.61 42.93
CA PRO A 391 11.91 -23.15 43.05
C PRO A 391 11.58 -22.67 44.48
N THR A 392 11.52 -21.35 44.71
CA THR A 392 10.86 -20.78 45.91
C THR A 392 9.90 -19.64 45.55
N SER A 393 8.72 -19.67 46.19
CA SER A 393 7.57 -18.78 45.98
C SER A 393 7.43 -17.76 47.14
N PRO A 394 6.44 -16.83 47.20
CA PRO A 394 6.71 -15.40 47.26
C PRO A 394 6.31 -14.71 48.59
N GLY A 395 6.91 -13.55 48.87
CA GLY A 395 6.55 -12.67 49.99
C GLY A 395 5.66 -11.50 49.55
N LYS A 396 4.56 -11.27 50.28
CA LYS A 396 3.61 -10.14 50.15
C LYS A 396 4.11 -8.85 50.82
N ARG A 397 3.84 -7.69 50.21
CA ARG A 397 3.53 -6.39 50.88
C ARG A 397 3.08 -5.31 49.84
N PRO A 398 2.51 -4.15 50.26
CA PRO A 398 1.08 -3.88 50.52
C PRO A 398 0.43 -2.90 49.52
N LEU A 399 -0.90 -2.73 49.63
CA LEU A 399 -1.78 -1.89 48.81
C LEU A 399 -1.58 -0.39 49.08
N GLU A 400 -1.47 0.43 48.02
CA GLU A 400 -1.58 1.91 48.06
C GLU A 400 -2.82 2.38 47.28
N GLU A 401 -3.44 3.45 47.79
CA GLU A 401 -4.69 4.09 47.32
C GLU A 401 -4.52 4.87 45.99
N PRO A 402 -5.60 5.09 45.21
CA PRO A 402 -5.50 5.59 43.84
C PRO A 402 -5.30 7.12 43.79
N THR A 403 -4.21 7.54 43.15
CA THR A 403 -3.92 8.92 42.77
C THR A 403 -4.78 9.38 41.59
N LYS A 404 -5.19 10.66 41.60
CA LYS A 404 -6.00 11.32 40.56
C LYS A 404 -5.34 11.22 39.17
N PRO A 405 -6.13 11.18 38.08
CA PRO A 405 -5.57 10.99 36.74
C PRO A 405 -4.72 12.20 36.34
N GLU A 406 -3.44 11.93 36.08
CA GLU A 406 -2.53 12.90 35.47
C GLU A 406 -3.02 13.25 34.07
N LYS A 407 -3.01 14.54 33.73
CA LYS A 407 -3.29 15.03 32.39
C LYS A 407 -2.29 14.38 31.43
N LYS A 408 -2.78 13.65 30.43
CA LYS A 408 -1.93 13.12 29.36
C LYS A 408 -1.39 14.29 28.54
N PRO A 409 -0.06 14.37 28.31
CA PRO A 409 0.55 15.44 27.54
C PRO A 409 -0.02 15.43 26.12
N THR A 410 -0.33 16.62 25.62
CA THR A 410 -0.80 16.80 24.24
C THR A 410 0.37 16.67 23.27
N LEU A 411 0.11 16.51 21.97
CA LEU A 411 1.15 16.51 20.95
C LEU A 411 2.02 17.78 21.01
N VAL A 412 1.43 18.92 21.37
CA VAL A 412 2.17 20.18 21.53
C VAL A 412 3.14 20.10 22.71
N ASP A 413 2.73 19.48 23.82
CA ASP A 413 3.58 19.27 24.99
C ASP A 413 4.70 18.28 24.66
N TYR A 414 4.38 17.18 23.96
CA TYR A 414 5.35 16.19 23.51
C TYR A 414 6.37 16.79 22.53
N LEU A 415 5.94 17.57 21.54
CA LEU A 415 6.84 18.21 20.58
C LEU A 415 7.70 19.30 21.24
N ALA A 416 7.17 20.00 22.24
CA ALA A 416 7.95 20.96 23.03
C ALA A 416 9.00 20.24 23.90
N GLU A 417 8.65 19.10 24.49
CA GLU A 417 9.55 18.27 25.31
C GLU A 417 10.60 17.54 24.48
N ASN A 418 10.32 17.26 23.21
CA ASN A 418 11.20 16.51 22.30
C ASN A 418 11.75 17.37 21.14
N MET A 419 11.64 18.71 21.27
CA MET A 419 12.14 19.67 20.28
C MET A 419 13.63 19.47 19.99
N GLN A 420 14.39 19.06 21.00
CA GLN A 420 15.83 18.84 20.87
C GLN A 420 16.16 17.63 19.96
N SER A 421 15.42 16.52 20.08
CA SER A 421 15.56 15.35 19.19
C SER A 421 15.09 15.62 17.76
N ILE A 422 14.12 16.51 17.57
CA ILE A 422 13.71 17.00 16.24
C ILE A 422 14.84 17.84 15.62
N LEU A 423 15.43 18.74 16.40
CA LEU A 423 16.56 19.57 15.96
C LEU A 423 17.84 18.75 15.71
N GLU A 424 17.99 17.61 16.40
CA GLU A 424 19.09 16.66 16.23
C GLU A 424 18.85 15.66 15.09
N GLY A 425 17.69 15.74 14.41
CA GLY A 425 17.40 14.95 13.21
C GLY A 425 17.05 13.49 13.49
N GLU A 426 16.70 13.13 14.72
CA GLU A 426 16.44 11.75 15.16
C GLU A 426 15.02 11.25 14.80
N MET A 427 14.23 12.03 14.04
CA MET A 427 12.91 11.64 13.52
C MET A 427 12.71 12.17 12.09
N PHE A 428 12.53 11.28 11.11
CA PHE A 428 12.40 11.66 9.70
C PHE A 428 10.95 11.59 9.20
N ALA A 429 10.19 12.66 9.46
CA ALA A 429 9.15 13.09 8.53
C ALA A 429 9.76 14.22 7.69
N VAL A 430 9.68 14.15 6.35
CA VAL A 430 10.05 15.29 5.51
C VAL A 430 8.94 16.32 5.64
N VAL A 431 9.06 17.18 6.64
CA VAL A 431 8.18 18.34 6.84
C VAL A 431 8.83 19.50 6.10
N PRO A 432 8.24 20.01 4.98
CA PRO A 432 8.76 21.19 4.33
C PRO A 432 8.83 22.34 5.32
N LEU A 433 9.90 23.14 5.25
CA LEU A 433 10.00 24.37 6.02
C LEU A 433 8.85 25.28 5.61
N SER A 434 8.08 25.74 6.59
CA SER A 434 7.03 26.73 6.36
C SER A 434 7.59 28.11 6.01
N TRP A 435 8.89 28.34 6.27
CA TRP A 435 9.61 29.55 5.90
C TRP A 435 11.14 29.32 5.89
N CYS A 436 11.86 29.99 5.00
CA CYS A 436 13.32 30.14 5.08
C CYS A 436 13.77 31.53 4.61
N PRO A 437 14.95 32.04 5.03
CA PRO A 437 15.41 33.39 4.67
C PRO A 437 15.57 33.62 3.16
N HIS A 438 15.69 32.56 2.38
CA HIS A 438 15.85 32.65 0.93
C HIS A 438 14.54 32.97 0.20
N LEU A 439 13.38 32.85 0.86
CA LEU A 439 12.11 33.31 0.30
C LEU A 439 12.13 34.83 0.06
N ASP A 440 12.80 35.59 0.92
CA ASP A 440 12.91 37.06 0.81
C ASP A 440 13.71 37.52 -0.42
N SER A 441 14.43 36.59 -1.07
CA SER A 441 15.17 36.86 -2.31
C SER A 441 14.36 36.62 -3.58
N LEU A 442 13.11 36.17 -3.46
CA LEU A 442 12.22 35.99 -4.60
C LEU A 442 11.66 37.32 -5.06
N TYR A 443 11.63 37.51 -6.37
CA TYR A 443 10.94 38.62 -7.02
C TYR A 443 9.57 38.14 -7.52
N THR A 444 8.64 39.08 -7.70
CA THR A 444 7.37 38.81 -8.37
C THR A 444 7.64 38.19 -9.74
N LEU A 445 6.95 37.10 -10.03
CA LEU A 445 7.09 36.39 -11.29
C LEU A 445 6.56 37.28 -12.45
N PRO A 446 7.36 37.60 -13.47
CA PRO A 446 6.88 38.36 -14.63
C PRO A 446 5.78 37.60 -15.37
N GLU A 447 4.79 38.31 -15.93
CA GLU A 447 3.61 37.71 -16.56
C GLU A 447 3.94 36.83 -17.77
N GLU A 448 5.03 37.17 -18.47
CA GLU A 448 5.56 36.47 -19.64
C GLU A 448 6.24 35.14 -19.30
N VAL A 449 6.64 34.91 -18.05
CA VAL A 449 7.32 33.69 -17.65
C VAL A 449 6.30 32.57 -17.49
N LYS A 450 6.54 31.45 -18.19
CA LYS A 450 5.73 30.23 -18.12
C LYS A 450 6.61 29.03 -17.82
N PHE A 451 6.27 28.29 -16.77
CA PHE A 451 6.95 27.06 -16.37
C PHE A 451 6.32 25.86 -17.10
N GLU A 452 6.54 25.83 -18.42
CA GLU A 452 6.03 24.80 -19.32
C GLU A 452 6.61 23.42 -19.00
N GLN A 453 5.82 22.37 -19.26
CA GLN A 453 6.25 20.99 -19.10
C GLN A 453 7.10 20.55 -20.30
N GLY A 454 8.05 19.62 -20.07
CA GLY A 454 8.91 19.09 -21.13
C GLY A 454 9.99 20.06 -21.64
N VAL A 455 10.18 21.20 -20.98
CA VAL A 455 11.28 22.14 -21.26
C VAL A 455 12.61 21.42 -21.04
N LYS A 456 13.52 21.55 -22.01
CA LYS A 456 14.83 20.91 -22.00
C LYS A 456 15.77 21.54 -20.98
N CYS A 457 16.62 20.72 -20.39
CA CYS A 457 17.76 21.18 -19.61
C CYS A 457 18.66 22.04 -20.49
N VAL A 458 19.03 23.22 -20.00
CA VAL A 458 19.86 24.19 -20.73
C VAL A 458 21.23 23.64 -21.16
N ASP A 459 21.78 22.67 -20.41
CA ASP A 459 23.13 22.17 -20.65
C ASP A 459 23.20 20.82 -21.39
N CYS A 460 22.18 19.96 -21.24
CA CYS A 460 22.25 18.59 -21.76
C CYS A 460 21.01 18.12 -22.53
N ASP A 461 20.06 19.02 -22.80
CA ASP A 461 18.83 18.76 -23.55
C ASP A 461 17.89 17.69 -22.97
N HIS A 462 18.18 17.12 -21.80
CA HIS A 462 17.31 16.15 -21.12
C HIS A 462 15.97 16.81 -20.75
N THR A 463 14.85 16.11 -20.91
CA THR A 463 13.50 16.62 -20.70
C THR A 463 12.78 16.11 -19.45
N GLU A 464 13.37 15.18 -18.70
CA GLU A 464 12.75 14.56 -17.53
C GLU A 464 13.46 15.03 -16.25
N GLU A 465 12.72 15.08 -15.14
CA GLU A 465 13.26 15.52 -13.84
C GLU A 465 13.95 16.89 -13.91
N ASN A 466 13.32 17.83 -14.62
CA ASN A 466 13.83 19.18 -14.78
C ASN A 466 13.23 20.13 -13.74
N TRP A 467 14.09 21.03 -13.28
CA TRP A 467 13.81 22.02 -12.26
C TRP A 467 13.98 23.41 -12.85
N VAL A 468 13.23 24.38 -12.34
CA VAL A 468 13.32 25.79 -12.70
C VAL A 468 13.90 26.58 -11.53
N CYS A 469 14.90 27.40 -11.81
CA CYS A 469 15.43 28.35 -10.85
C CYS A 469 14.42 29.48 -10.61
N LEU A 470 13.99 29.71 -9.37
CA LEU A 470 12.99 30.75 -9.07
C LEU A 470 13.56 32.18 -9.10
N HIS A 471 14.87 32.33 -9.20
CA HIS A 471 15.54 33.64 -9.29
C HIS A 471 15.75 34.13 -10.73
N CYS A 472 16.03 33.22 -11.66
CA CYS A 472 16.40 33.57 -13.03
C CYS A 472 15.71 32.71 -14.10
N TYR A 473 14.78 31.85 -13.68
CA TYR A 473 13.86 31.09 -14.53
C TYR A 473 14.53 30.14 -15.53
N ILE A 474 15.82 29.83 -15.36
CA ILE A 474 16.48 28.81 -16.18
C ILE A 474 15.96 27.43 -15.78
N THR A 475 15.89 26.54 -16.77
CA THR A 475 15.53 25.15 -16.57
C THR A 475 16.75 24.26 -16.71
N ALA A 476 17.02 23.43 -15.71
CA ALA A 476 18.14 22.49 -15.70
C ALA A 476 17.74 21.17 -15.02
N CYS A 477 18.39 20.07 -15.38
CA CYS A 477 18.07 18.76 -14.84
C CYS A 477 18.47 18.63 -13.36
N ALA A 478 17.70 17.83 -12.62
CA ALA A 478 17.88 17.57 -11.20
C ALA A 478 19.27 17.00 -10.86
N ARG A 479 19.61 17.05 -9.57
CA ARG A 479 20.78 16.37 -8.98
C ARG A 479 20.80 14.85 -9.22
N SER A 480 19.63 14.23 -9.31
CA SER A 480 19.46 12.79 -9.58
C SER A 480 19.69 12.41 -11.05
N VAL A 481 19.77 13.39 -11.96
CA VAL A 481 20.00 13.18 -13.39
C VAL A 481 21.48 13.46 -13.71
N ASN A 482 21.83 14.71 -14.01
CA ASN A 482 23.23 15.14 -14.23
C ASN A 482 23.64 16.29 -13.30
N GLY A 483 22.73 16.81 -12.46
CA GLY A 483 23.04 17.84 -11.48
C GLY A 483 23.31 19.24 -12.03
N HIS A 484 22.87 19.56 -13.24
CA HIS A 484 23.03 20.91 -13.80
C HIS A 484 22.32 21.99 -12.98
N MET A 485 21.17 21.69 -12.35
CA MET A 485 20.54 22.67 -11.45
C MET A 485 21.38 22.92 -10.18
N GLN A 486 22.06 21.89 -9.67
CA GLN A 486 22.99 22.04 -8.55
C GLN A 486 24.24 22.83 -8.95
N ALA A 487 24.75 22.59 -10.17
CA ALA A 487 25.87 23.34 -10.74
C ALA A 487 25.50 24.82 -10.93
N HIS A 488 24.29 25.09 -11.43
CA HIS A 488 23.73 26.44 -11.54
C HIS A 488 23.65 27.15 -10.18
N PHE A 489 23.13 26.48 -9.15
CA PHE A 489 23.14 27.02 -7.78
C PHE A 489 24.57 27.33 -7.32
N THR A 490 25.52 26.41 -7.54
CA THR A 490 26.92 26.60 -7.15
C THR A 490 27.56 27.80 -7.86
N ALA A 491 27.18 28.06 -9.11
CA ALA A 491 27.70 29.17 -9.91
C ALA A 491 27.05 30.53 -9.58
N THR A 492 25.77 30.55 -9.20
CA THR A 492 24.98 31.79 -9.09
C THR A 492 24.56 32.15 -7.67
N GLY A 493 24.54 31.18 -6.75
CA GLY A 493 23.97 31.34 -5.41
C GLY A 493 22.43 31.37 -5.38
N HIS A 494 21.74 31.09 -6.49
CA HIS A 494 20.27 31.07 -6.53
C HIS A 494 19.71 29.88 -5.75
N ALA A 495 19.23 30.14 -4.54
CA ALA A 495 18.95 29.10 -3.56
C ALA A 495 17.69 28.28 -3.85
N LEU A 496 16.66 28.87 -4.48
CA LEU A 496 15.33 28.27 -4.59
C LEU A 496 15.05 27.75 -6.00
N VAL A 497 14.64 26.49 -6.07
CA VAL A 497 14.34 25.79 -7.32
C VAL A 497 13.02 25.06 -7.20
N LEU A 498 12.22 25.08 -8.28
CA LEU A 498 10.92 24.42 -8.37
C LEU A 498 11.02 23.22 -9.31
N SER A 499 10.56 22.07 -8.87
CA SER A 499 10.47 20.86 -9.70
C SER A 499 9.28 20.95 -10.65
N LEU A 500 9.50 20.73 -11.96
CA LEU A 500 8.39 20.66 -12.93
C LEU A 500 7.61 19.34 -12.82
N VAL A 501 8.16 18.33 -12.14
CA VAL A 501 7.56 16.99 -12.01
C VAL A 501 6.51 16.96 -10.92
N ASP A 502 6.84 17.38 -9.71
CA ASP A 502 5.97 17.27 -8.53
C ASP A 502 5.57 18.63 -7.93
N LEU A 503 6.03 19.73 -8.54
CA LEU A 503 5.77 21.12 -8.10
C LEU A 503 6.28 21.42 -6.68
N SER A 504 7.17 20.58 -6.16
CA SER A 504 7.89 20.83 -4.92
C SER A 504 8.92 21.94 -5.10
N VAL A 505 9.22 22.68 -4.03
CA VAL A 505 10.26 23.71 -4.02
C VAL A 505 11.36 23.29 -3.06
N TRP A 506 12.59 23.29 -3.55
CA TRP A 506 13.78 22.95 -2.78
C TRP A 506 14.64 24.19 -2.57
N CYS A 507 15.16 24.34 -1.35
CA CYS A 507 16.16 25.33 -1.03
C CYS A 507 17.53 24.68 -0.91
N ASN A 508 18.43 24.95 -1.87
CA ASN A 508 19.77 24.38 -1.91
C ASN A 508 20.68 24.83 -0.76
N VAL A 509 20.38 25.97 -0.12
CA VAL A 509 21.15 26.46 1.04
C VAL A 509 20.64 25.85 2.34
N CYS A 510 19.33 25.70 2.48
CA CYS A 510 18.72 25.09 3.67
C CYS A 510 18.71 23.57 3.63
N ASP A 511 19.04 22.97 2.48
CA ASP A 511 19.00 21.53 2.21
C ASP A 511 17.64 20.92 2.60
N ALA A 512 16.56 21.64 2.28
CA ALA A 512 15.21 21.29 2.69
C ALA A 512 14.17 21.70 1.64
N TYR A 513 13.06 20.95 1.62
CA TYR A 513 11.84 21.39 0.94
C TYR A 513 11.23 22.59 1.66
N VAL A 514 10.61 23.49 0.89
CA VAL A 514 9.95 24.69 1.41
C VAL A 514 8.54 24.75 0.86
N ASP A 515 7.56 24.98 1.73
CA ASP A 515 6.18 25.27 1.34
C ASP A 515 5.68 26.51 2.08
N ASN A 516 5.41 27.57 1.32
CA ASN A 516 5.07 28.88 1.86
C ASN A 516 4.14 29.62 0.88
N SER A 517 3.28 30.50 1.39
CA SER A 517 2.35 31.29 0.57
C SER A 517 3.03 32.16 -0.49
N LEU A 518 4.26 32.64 -0.25
CA LEU A 518 5.06 33.40 -1.23
C LEU A 518 5.41 32.59 -2.49
N LEU A 519 5.37 31.26 -2.41
CA LEU A 519 5.62 30.38 -3.54
C LEU A 519 4.37 30.14 -4.41
N TYR A 520 3.20 30.65 -4.00
CA TYR A 520 1.93 30.41 -4.67
C TYR A 520 2.00 30.78 -6.16
N ASP A 521 2.50 31.96 -6.50
CA ASP A 521 2.52 32.42 -7.90
C ASP A 521 3.38 31.52 -8.79
N ALA A 522 4.56 31.12 -8.30
CA ALA A 522 5.45 30.21 -9.00
C ALA A 522 4.85 28.80 -9.16
N LYS A 523 4.32 28.24 -8.06
CA LYS A 523 3.67 26.92 -8.06
C LYS A 523 2.40 26.91 -8.91
N ASN A 524 1.59 27.95 -8.84
CA ASN A 524 0.37 28.10 -9.64
C ASN A 524 0.70 28.34 -11.13
N ASN A 525 1.80 29.03 -11.45
CA ASN A 525 2.28 29.14 -12.82
C ASN A 525 2.62 27.76 -13.41
N ALA A 526 3.45 26.97 -12.71
CA ALA A 526 3.79 25.61 -13.13
C ALA A 526 2.56 24.68 -13.16
N HIS A 527 1.67 24.79 -12.18
CA HIS A 527 0.43 24.03 -12.11
C HIS A 527 -0.47 24.31 -13.31
N ARG A 528 -0.72 25.59 -13.64
CA ARG A 528 -1.51 25.97 -14.83
C ARG A 528 -0.88 25.48 -16.12
N CYS A 529 0.44 25.61 -16.27
CA CYS A 529 1.17 25.09 -17.42
C CYS A 529 1.05 23.56 -17.53
N LYS A 530 0.92 22.85 -16.41
CA LYS A 530 0.86 21.39 -16.36
C LYS A 530 -0.55 20.82 -16.52
N PHE A 531 -1.55 21.44 -15.89
CA PHE A 531 -2.89 20.89 -15.75
C PHE A 531 -3.98 21.75 -16.39
N GLY A 532 -3.67 22.96 -16.84
CA GLY A 532 -4.64 23.87 -17.48
C GLY A 532 -5.62 24.54 -16.52
N GLU A 533 -5.41 24.42 -15.21
CA GLU A 533 -6.26 24.99 -14.16
C GLU A 533 -5.45 25.58 -13.00
N ASP A 534 -6.08 26.45 -12.20
CA ASP A 534 -5.46 27.02 -11.01
C ASP A 534 -5.24 25.95 -9.93
N MET A 535 -4.12 26.06 -9.23
CA MET A 535 -3.72 25.15 -8.16
C MET A 535 -4.69 25.27 -6.96
N PRO A 536 -5.29 24.15 -6.50
CA PRO A 536 -6.00 24.12 -5.23
C PRO A 536 -5.02 24.47 -4.10
N TRP A 537 -5.21 25.60 -3.43
CA TRP A 537 -4.26 26.11 -2.44
C TRP A 537 -4.90 26.21 -1.06
N CYS A 538 -4.26 25.59 -0.07
CA CYS A 538 -4.83 25.36 1.26
C CYS A 538 -4.53 26.48 2.27
N TYR A 539 -3.64 27.42 1.95
CA TYR A 539 -3.41 28.57 2.82
C TYR A 539 -4.58 29.54 2.70
N LYS A 540 -5.19 29.90 3.83
CA LYS A 540 -6.22 30.95 3.88
C LYS A 540 -5.60 32.24 3.36
N THR A 541 -6.06 32.66 2.19
CA THR A 541 -5.64 33.88 1.51
C THR A 541 -6.04 35.10 2.32
N ASP A 542 -5.08 35.66 3.05
CA ASP A 542 -5.11 37.06 3.50
C ASP A 542 -3.73 37.69 3.30
N ILE A 543 -3.18 37.57 2.08
CA ILE A 543 -2.10 38.47 1.63
C ILE A 543 -2.31 38.77 0.14
N HIS A 544 -3.44 39.41 -0.17
CA HIS A 544 -3.47 40.27 -1.35
C HIS A 544 -2.81 41.60 -0.97
N MET A 545 -1.75 41.96 -1.71
CA MET A 545 -1.31 43.32 -2.02
C MET A 545 -0.95 44.25 -0.84
N GLN A 546 0.35 44.53 -0.71
CA GLN A 546 0.83 45.91 -0.69
C GLN A 546 2.01 46.08 -1.65
#